data_AF-A0A3D8UJH8-F1
#
_entry.id   AF-A0A3D8UJH8-F1
#
_cell.length_a   1.000
_cell.length_b   1.000
_cell.length_c   1.000
_cell.angle_alpha   90.00
_cell.angle_beta   90.00
_cell.angle_gamma   90.00
#
_symmetry.space_group_name_H-M   'P 1'
#
loop_
_entity.id
_entity.type
_entity.pdbx_description
1 polymer ?
#
loop_
_entity_poly.entity_id
_entity_poly.type
_entity_poly.pdbx_seq_one_letter_code
_entity_poly.pdbx_strand_id
1 'polypeptide(L)'
;MTYDYNTSSLLTVNNNPKTNPDVHLGYLIGTLYLAPQKNIINASHYGLDYDSKAINLAKVNLCKNATTGCSTSCIYHQGIFKNSMFQKNKIKLARLKRTMKFLTQREAFFEQIIKEIKAIVRKAKRKNLNPIISLNGTSDILWEKESFSYKEREYKHLMEFFPEVEFFDYTKYNILKTRKKLPKNYYLTYSRAGTHKGKLIDDWKTLTSYLNKEINIAIVCTKTIKEKLLENPYYQDYKIIDGDLYHNRIKDKSSQSKNGSIILLEAYKKTDIGTSGFILQNDAEIIEYLT
;
A
#
# COMPACT_ATOMS: atom_id res chain seq x y z
N MET A 1 29.56 -0.85 -15.73
CA MET A 1 28.39 -1.53 -16.35
C MET A 1 27.15 -0.77 -15.93
N THR A 2 26.43 -0.15 -16.86
CA THR A 2 25.21 0.62 -16.57
C THR A 2 24.02 -0.33 -16.64
N TYR A 3 23.39 -0.62 -15.50
CA TYR A 3 22.24 -1.53 -15.45
C TYR A 3 20.96 -0.83 -15.94
N ASP A 4 20.23 -1.47 -16.86
CA ASP A 4 18.99 -0.91 -17.43
C ASP A 4 17.77 -1.19 -16.55
N TYR A 5 17.43 -0.21 -15.72
CA TYR A 5 16.19 -0.19 -14.95
C TYR A 5 15.12 0.74 -15.54
N ASN A 6 15.23 1.08 -16.82
CA ASN A 6 14.24 1.92 -17.48
C ASN A 6 12.87 1.23 -17.53
N THR A 7 11.85 2.00 -17.14
CA THR A 7 10.45 1.60 -17.19
C THR A 7 9.64 2.76 -17.73
N SER A 8 8.59 2.45 -18.50
CA SER A 8 7.73 3.46 -19.13
C SER A 8 7.00 4.34 -18.12
N SER A 9 6.75 3.82 -16.91
CA SER A 9 6.13 4.55 -15.81
C SER A 9 6.52 3.95 -14.46
N LEU A 10 6.57 4.77 -13.41
CA LEU A 10 6.63 4.34 -12.02
C LEU A 10 5.22 4.16 -11.43
N LEU A 11 4.33 5.11 -11.69
CA LEU A 11 2.96 5.15 -11.17
C LEU A 11 1.97 4.51 -12.14
N THR A 12 1.17 3.60 -11.60
CA THR A 12 0.00 3.05 -12.30
C THR A 12 -1.19 3.96 -12.07
N VAL A 13 -1.88 4.37 -13.15
CA VAL A 13 -3.06 5.23 -13.08
C VAL A 13 -4.19 4.56 -13.85
N ASN A 14 -5.26 4.15 -13.17
CA ASN A 14 -6.50 3.73 -13.83
C ASN A 14 -7.46 4.93 -13.90
N ASN A 15 -7.77 5.40 -15.10
CA ASN A 15 -8.67 6.52 -15.33
C ASN A 15 -9.96 6.11 -16.06
N ASN A 16 -10.25 4.81 -16.15
CA ASN A 16 -11.44 4.29 -16.78
C ASN A 16 -12.56 4.18 -15.73
N PRO A 17 -13.62 5.02 -15.80
CA PRO A 17 -14.69 5.04 -14.80
C PRO A 17 -15.40 3.69 -14.65
N LYS A 18 -15.49 2.90 -15.73
CA LYS A 18 -16.13 1.56 -15.70
C LYS A 18 -15.40 0.57 -14.78
N THR A 19 -14.13 0.80 -14.52
CA THR A 19 -13.25 -0.11 -13.79
C THR A 19 -12.58 0.55 -12.58
N ASN A 20 -12.83 1.84 -12.38
CA ASN A 20 -12.28 2.61 -11.27
C ASN A 20 -13.39 3.46 -10.64
N PRO A 21 -13.98 3.01 -9.52
CA PRO A 21 -15.04 3.76 -8.84
C PRO A 21 -14.57 5.13 -8.34
N ASP A 22 -13.27 5.31 -8.06
CA ASP A 22 -12.73 6.56 -7.54
C ASP A 22 -12.89 7.74 -8.52
N VAL A 23 -12.97 7.46 -9.82
CA VAL A 23 -13.20 8.50 -10.83
C VAL A 23 -14.59 9.12 -10.69
N HIS A 24 -15.60 8.31 -10.38
CA HIS A 24 -16.96 8.79 -10.09
C HIS A 24 -17.03 9.56 -8.77
N LEU A 25 -16.12 9.27 -7.85
CA LEU A 25 -15.98 9.98 -6.58
C LEU A 25 -15.15 11.27 -6.70
N GLY A 26 -14.71 11.63 -7.91
CA GLY A 26 -13.97 12.87 -8.15
C GLY A 26 -12.46 12.73 -7.91
N TYR A 27 -11.89 11.52 -7.89
CA TYR A 27 -10.47 11.29 -7.63
C TYR A 27 -9.74 10.64 -8.81
N LEU A 28 -8.45 10.98 -8.96
CA LEU A 28 -7.53 10.33 -9.88
C LEU A 28 -6.31 9.82 -9.11
N ILE A 29 -6.19 8.49 -9.00
CA ILE A 29 -5.18 7.84 -8.18
C ILE A 29 -3.95 7.47 -9.02
N GLY A 30 -2.76 7.83 -8.54
CA GLY A 30 -1.49 7.24 -8.97
C GLY A 30 -0.94 6.30 -7.91
N THR A 31 -0.75 5.02 -8.24
CA THR A 31 -0.24 4.02 -7.30
C THR A 31 1.13 3.50 -7.72
N LEU A 32 2.10 3.58 -6.81
CA LEU A 32 3.42 2.97 -6.99
C LEU A 32 3.37 1.50 -6.55
N TYR A 33 3.78 0.61 -7.46
CA TYR A 33 3.95 -0.81 -7.16
C TYR A 33 5.42 -1.19 -7.29
N LEU A 34 6.00 -1.64 -6.19
CA LEU A 34 7.37 -2.15 -6.08
C LEU A 34 7.37 -3.66 -5.82
N ALA A 35 8.52 -4.32 -6.02
CA ALA A 35 8.72 -5.71 -5.68
C ALA A 35 9.15 -5.82 -4.21
N PRO A 36 8.34 -6.45 -3.33
CA PRO A 36 8.70 -6.61 -1.92
C PRO A 36 9.87 -7.62 -1.74
N GLN A 37 10.43 -7.73 -0.53
CA GLN A 37 11.65 -8.52 -0.24
C GLN A 37 11.71 -9.89 -0.92
N LYS A 38 10.68 -10.72 -0.71
CA LYS A 38 10.68 -12.11 -1.21
C LYS A 38 10.69 -12.19 -2.74
N ASN A 39 10.39 -11.09 -3.43
CA ASN A 39 10.31 -11.02 -4.87
C ASN A 39 11.55 -10.45 -5.52
N ILE A 40 12.23 -9.51 -4.85
CA ILE A 40 13.42 -8.88 -5.44
C ILE A 40 14.55 -9.87 -5.65
N ILE A 41 14.69 -10.87 -4.77
CA ILE A 41 15.69 -11.95 -4.91
C ILE A 41 15.56 -12.72 -6.24
N ASN A 42 14.38 -12.72 -6.86
CA ASN A 42 14.14 -13.40 -8.13
C ASN A 42 14.52 -12.55 -9.35
N ALA A 43 15.11 -11.36 -9.18
CA ALA A 43 15.42 -10.43 -10.27
C ALA A 43 16.16 -11.10 -11.44
N SER A 44 17.14 -11.97 -11.16
CA SER A 44 17.89 -12.71 -12.18
C SER A 44 16.99 -13.66 -13.00
N HIS A 45 15.97 -14.29 -12.40
CA HIS A 45 15.00 -15.12 -13.11
C HIS A 45 14.12 -14.34 -14.09
N TYR A 46 14.05 -13.01 -13.92
CA TYR A 46 13.39 -12.10 -14.85
C TYR A 46 14.35 -11.47 -15.87
N GLY A 47 15.62 -11.91 -15.92
CA GLY A 47 16.64 -11.35 -16.80
C GLY A 47 17.09 -9.94 -16.41
N LEU A 48 16.99 -9.58 -15.12
CA LEU A 48 17.51 -8.32 -14.61
C LEU A 48 18.89 -8.52 -13.98
N ASP A 49 19.88 -7.96 -14.65
CA ASP A 49 21.22 -7.84 -14.11
C ASP A 49 21.28 -6.74 -13.04
N TYR A 50 22.15 -6.93 -12.06
CA TYR A 50 22.41 -5.95 -11.01
C TYR A 50 23.81 -6.09 -10.44
N ASP A 51 24.29 -5.01 -9.81
CA ASP A 51 25.56 -5.02 -9.10
C ASP A 51 25.38 -5.62 -7.72
N SER A 52 25.82 -6.87 -7.56
CA SER A 52 25.79 -7.57 -6.27
C SER A 52 26.72 -6.97 -5.22
N LYS A 53 27.69 -6.13 -5.62
CA LYS A 53 28.54 -5.35 -4.70
C LYS A 53 27.84 -4.09 -4.22
N ALA A 54 27.06 -3.44 -5.08
CA ALA A 54 26.29 -2.24 -4.71
C ALA A 54 25.05 -2.57 -3.88
N ILE A 55 24.41 -3.72 -4.13
CA ILE A 55 23.20 -4.12 -3.40
C ILE A 55 23.17 -5.60 -3.05
N ASN A 56 22.94 -5.88 -1.77
CA ASN A 56 22.66 -7.23 -1.29
C ASN A 56 21.14 -7.46 -1.23
N LEU A 57 20.57 -8.09 -2.27
CA LEU A 57 19.14 -8.33 -2.39
C LEU A 57 18.55 -9.16 -1.22
N ALA A 58 19.34 -10.04 -0.60
CA ALA A 58 18.87 -10.81 0.55
C ALA A 58 18.59 -9.92 1.78
N LYS A 59 19.25 -8.77 1.88
CA LYS A 59 19.06 -7.78 2.96
C LYS A 59 18.00 -6.72 2.63
N VAL A 60 17.48 -6.67 1.41
CA VAL A 60 16.47 -5.69 1.01
C VAL A 60 15.09 -6.13 1.49
N ASN A 61 14.42 -5.31 2.32
CA ASN A 61 13.02 -5.50 2.63
C ASN A 61 12.21 -4.21 2.59
N LEU A 62 11.28 -4.14 1.63
CA LEU A 62 10.37 -3.01 1.46
C LEU A 62 9.09 -3.13 2.30
N CYS A 63 8.84 -4.28 2.95
CA CYS A 63 7.73 -4.53 3.86
C CYS A 63 8.25 -5.12 5.19
N LYS A 64 8.95 -4.32 5.99
CA LYS A 64 9.69 -4.83 7.17
C LYS A 64 8.82 -5.54 8.21
N ASN A 65 7.55 -5.14 8.32
CA ASN A 65 6.57 -5.73 9.25
C ASN A 65 5.59 -6.70 8.58
N ALA A 66 5.92 -7.24 7.40
CA ALA A 66 5.08 -8.25 6.78
C ALA A 66 5.06 -9.53 7.63
N THR A 67 3.86 -9.93 8.06
CA THR A 67 3.66 -11.21 8.75
C THR A 67 3.82 -12.40 7.80
N THR A 68 3.79 -13.62 8.34
CA THR A 68 3.86 -14.84 7.51
C THR A 68 2.66 -14.88 6.58
N GLY A 69 1.46 -14.59 7.11
CA GLY A 69 0.23 -14.45 6.32
C GLY A 69 0.33 -13.40 5.23
N CYS A 70 0.74 -12.18 5.59
CA CYS A 70 0.91 -11.10 4.61
C CYS A 70 1.87 -11.48 3.47
N SER A 71 2.93 -12.24 3.78
CA SER A 71 3.89 -12.70 2.78
C SER A 71 3.33 -13.79 1.87
N THR A 72 2.59 -14.76 2.44
CA THR A 72 1.96 -15.87 1.69
C THR A 72 0.83 -15.36 0.80
N SER A 73 -0.01 -14.49 1.34
CA SER A 73 -1.17 -13.91 0.66
C SER A 73 -0.82 -12.62 -0.10
N CYS A 74 0.46 -12.36 -0.36
CA CYS A 74 0.92 -11.08 -0.90
C CYS A 74 0.29 -10.78 -2.27
N ILE A 75 -0.41 -9.65 -2.36
CA ILE A 75 -1.12 -9.19 -3.58
C ILE A 75 -0.21 -9.06 -4.81
N TYR A 76 1.11 -8.99 -4.62
CA TYR A 76 2.09 -9.04 -5.72
C TYR A 76 1.94 -10.32 -6.58
N HIS A 77 1.53 -11.44 -5.98
CA HIS A 77 1.38 -12.73 -6.64
C HIS A 77 -0.05 -13.04 -7.10
N GLN A 78 -1.02 -12.21 -6.76
CA GLN A 78 -2.44 -12.51 -6.93
C GLN A 78 -2.99 -12.09 -8.31
N GLY A 79 -4.19 -12.55 -8.65
CA GLY A 79 -4.83 -12.25 -9.93
C GLY A 79 -4.09 -12.85 -11.15
N ILE A 80 -3.97 -12.07 -12.23
CA ILE A 80 -3.33 -12.47 -13.50
C ILE A 80 -1.85 -12.89 -13.30
N PHE A 81 -1.25 -12.51 -12.17
CA PHE A 81 0.15 -12.76 -11.84
C PHE A 81 0.47 -14.17 -11.33
N LYS A 82 -0.55 -14.97 -10.97
CA LYS A 82 -0.37 -16.29 -10.34
C LYS A 82 0.14 -17.35 -11.34
N ASN A 83 -0.33 -17.30 -12.59
CA ASN A 83 -0.10 -18.35 -13.59
C ASN A 83 0.82 -17.93 -14.76
N SER A 84 1.41 -16.74 -14.70
CA SER A 84 2.30 -16.25 -15.75
C SER A 84 3.71 -16.83 -15.61
N MET A 85 4.27 -17.39 -16.69
CA MET A 85 5.70 -17.71 -16.78
C MET A 85 6.56 -16.49 -16.41
N PHE A 86 7.61 -16.68 -15.61
CA PHE A 86 8.47 -15.60 -15.07
C PHE A 86 8.94 -14.64 -16.17
N GLN A 87 9.54 -15.16 -17.25
CA GLN A 87 10.06 -14.37 -18.36
C GLN A 87 8.98 -13.62 -19.18
N LYS A 88 7.71 -14.05 -19.10
CA LYS A 88 6.60 -13.43 -19.85
C LYS A 88 5.81 -12.41 -19.01
N ASN A 89 6.07 -12.31 -17.70
CA ASN A 89 5.34 -11.40 -16.82
C ASN A 89 5.97 -9.99 -16.82
N LYS A 90 5.58 -9.19 -17.82
CA LYS A 90 6.02 -7.80 -17.98
C LYS A 90 5.71 -6.91 -16.78
N ILE A 91 4.66 -7.21 -16.01
CA ILE A 91 4.26 -6.38 -14.86
C ILE A 91 5.17 -6.63 -13.66
N LYS A 92 5.48 -7.90 -13.34
CA LYS A 92 6.47 -8.23 -12.31
C LYS A 92 7.86 -7.70 -12.67
N LEU A 93 8.26 -7.83 -13.93
CA LEU A 93 9.50 -7.23 -14.43
C LEU A 93 9.51 -5.71 -14.24
N ALA A 94 8.42 -5.01 -14.58
CA ALA A 94 8.31 -3.56 -14.37
C ALA A 94 8.41 -3.19 -12.88
N ARG A 95 7.75 -3.91 -11.97
CA ARG A 95 7.86 -3.70 -10.52
C ARG A 95 9.28 -3.92 -10.01
N LEU A 96 9.97 -4.94 -10.51
CA LEU A 96 11.38 -5.18 -10.19
C LEU A 96 12.27 -4.04 -10.70
N LYS A 97 12.13 -3.62 -11.96
CA LYS A 97 12.87 -2.46 -12.52
C LYS A 97 12.63 -1.19 -11.70
N ARG A 98 11.37 -0.85 -11.36
CA ARG A 98 11.02 0.27 -10.48
C ARG A 98 11.74 0.20 -9.14
N THR A 99 11.82 -1.00 -8.58
CA THR A 99 12.47 -1.24 -7.29
C THR A 99 13.98 -1.09 -7.38
N MET A 100 14.61 -1.69 -8.38
CA MET A 100 16.05 -1.55 -8.60
C MET A 100 16.42 -0.10 -8.88
N LYS A 101 15.59 0.62 -9.64
CA LYS A 101 15.75 2.06 -9.86
C LYS A 101 15.67 2.84 -8.55
N PHE A 102 14.68 2.57 -7.69
CA PHE A 102 14.60 3.20 -6.36
C PHE A 102 15.82 2.91 -5.49
N LEU A 103 16.32 1.67 -5.50
CA LEU A 103 17.39 1.25 -4.59
C LEU A 103 18.80 1.67 -5.04
N THR A 104 19.03 1.74 -6.36
CA THR A 104 20.38 1.93 -6.93
C THR A 104 20.52 3.17 -7.80
N GLN A 105 19.40 3.79 -8.24
CA GLN A 105 19.36 4.96 -9.12
C GLN A 105 18.39 6.01 -8.55
N ARG A 106 18.55 6.36 -7.27
CA ARG A 106 17.61 7.21 -6.50
C ARG A 106 17.27 8.53 -7.20
N GLU A 107 18.27 9.26 -7.71
CA GLU A 107 18.05 10.53 -8.40
C GLU A 107 17.12 10.36 -9.61
N ALA A 108 17.46 9.43 -10.52
CA ALA A 108 16.64 9.13 -11.68
C ALA A 108 15.25 8.59 -11.32
N PHE A 109 15.09 7.90 -10.18
CA PHE A 109 13.80 7.49 -9.65
C PHE A 109 12.95 8.69 -9.23
N PHE A 110 13.52 9.60 -8.42
CA PHE A 110 12.80 10.78 -7.93
C PHE A 110 12.49 11.77 -9.04
N GLU A 111 13.39 11.98 -10.00
CA GLU A 111 13.10 12.80 -11.19
C GLU A 111 11.90 12.26 -11.98
N GLN A 112 11.85 10.94 -12.18
CA GLN A 112 10.77 10.29 -12.91
C GLN A 112 9.45 10.36 -12.13
N ILE A 113 9.44 10.06 -10.82
CA ILE A 113 8.19 10.06 -10.04
C ILE A 113 7.64 11.48 -9.93
N ILE A 114 8.49 12.50 -9.81
CA ILE A 114 8.10 13.91 -9.81
C ILE A 114 7.43 14.29 -11.14
N LYS A 115 8.03 13.88 -12.27
CA LYS A 115 7.46 14.13 -13.61
C LYS A 115 6.08 13.49 -13.75
N GLU A 116 5.91 12.27 -13.24
CA GLU A 116 4.66 11.53 -13.31
C GLU A 116 3.58 12.09 -12.39
N ILE A 117 3.90 12.48 -11.15
CA ILE A 117 2.95 13.16 -10.24
C ILE A 117 2.50 14.49 -10.87
N LYS A 118 3.41 15.29 -11.41
CA LYS A 118 3.05 16.52 -12.16
C LYS A 118 2.11 16.23 -13.34
N ALA A 119 2.30 15.11 -14.03
CA ALA A 119 1.42 14.70 -15.13
C ALA A 119 0.03 14.30 -14.63
N ILE A 120 -0.06 13.60 -13.50
CA ILE A 120 -1.32 13.26 -12.83
C ILE A 120 -2.06 14.52 -12.41
N VAL A 121 -1.39 15.48 -11.76
CA VAL A 121 -1.99 16.78 -11.37
C VAL A 121 -2.58 17.50 -12.59
N ARG A 122 -1.81 17.64 -13.68
CA ARG A 122 -2.31 18.26 -14.93
C ARG A 122 -3.52 17.51 -15.51
N LYS A 123 -3.49 16.17 -15.46
CA LYS A 123 -4.57 15.32 -15.98
C LYS A 123 -5.83 15.41 -15.13
N ALA A 124 -5.68 15.42 -13.81
CA ALA A 124 -6.76 15.58 -12.84
C ALA A 124 -7.44 16.93 -13.03
N LYS A 125 -6.67 18.02 -13.14
CA LYS A 125 -7.19 19.37 -13.46
C LYS A 125 -8.02 19.41 -14.75
N ARG A 126 -7.53 18.83 -15.85
CA ARG A 126 -8.30 18.76 -17.12
C ARG A 126 -9.60 17.97 -17.02
N LYS A 127 -9.69 17.05 -16.06
CA LYS A 127 -10.86 16.18 -15.86
C LYS A 127 -11.73 16.61 -14.69
N ASN A 128 -11.43 17.74 -14.05
CA ASN A 128 -12.09 18.17 -12.81
C ASN A 128 -12.07 17.07 -11.71
N LEU A 129 -10.92 16.42 -11.54
CA LEU A 129 -10.68 15.41 -10.50
C LEU A 129 -9.59 15.89 -9.52
N ASN A 130 -9.62 15.36 -8.31
CA ASN A 130 -8.59 15.55 -7.29
C ASN A 130 -7.46 14.52 -7.47
N PRO A 131 -6.21 14.95 -7.69
CA PRO A 131 -5.08 14.03 -7.81
C PRO A 131 -4.67 13.50 -6.43
N ILE A 132 -4.58 12.18 -6.29
CA ILE A 132 -4.11 11.54 -5.05
C ILE A 132 -3.10 10.45 -5.36
N ILE A 133 -2.17 10.20 -4.43
CA ILE A 133 -1.05 9.29 -4.65
C ILE A 133 -0.98 8.25 -3.53
N SER A 134 -0.79 6.98 -3.90
CA SER A 134 -0.42 5.91 -2.98
C SER A 134 0.95 5.36 -3.37
N LEU A 135 1.92 5.46 -2.47
CA LEU A 135 3.30 5.08 -2.73
C LEU A 135 3.61 3.64 -2.28
N ASN A 136 2.75 3.05 -1.45
CA ASN A 136 2.86 1.72 -0.88
C ASN A 136 1.82 0.75 -1.47
N GLY A 137 1.77 0.65 -2.80
CA GLY A 137 0.86 -0.29 -3.48
C GLY A 137 1.18 -1.76 -3.21
N THR A 138 2.47 -2.13 -3.12
CA THR A 138 2.96 -3.49 -2.78
C THR A 138 4.18 -3.46 -1.86
N SER A 139 4.42 -2.33 -1.22
CA SER A 139 5.49 -2.07 -0.25
C SER A 139 4.90 -1.51 1.04
N ASP A 140 5.73 -1.28 2.05
CA ASP A 140 5.43 -0.53 3.28
C ASP A 140 6.68 0.29 3.65
N ILE A 141 7.03 1.25 2.78
CA ILE A 141 8.17 2.16 2.93
C ILE A 141 7.73 3.39 3.72
N LEU A 142 8.64 3.92 4.54
CA LEU A 142 8.45 5.14 5.32
C LEU A 142 8.72 6.38 4.43
N TRP A 143 7.84 6.63 3.45
CA TRP A 143 8.02 7.69 2.46
C TRP A 143 8.17 9.10 3.04
N GLU A 144 7.65 9.35 4.24
CA GLU A 144 7.84 10.58 5.01
C GLU A 144 9.28 10.76 5.53
N LYS A 145 10.14 9.75 5.36
CA LYS A 145 11.56 9.76 5.72
C LYS A 145 12.48 9.59 4.51
N GLU A 146 11.92 9.49 3.30
CA GLU A 146 12.68 9.32 2.07
C GLU A 146 13.04 10.67 1.46
N SER A 147 14.19 11.22 1.85
CA SER A 147 14.72 12.48 1.32
C SER A 147 15.34 12.30 -0.07
N PHE A 148 15.36 13.40 -0.83
CA PHE A 148 15.95 13.46 -2.16
C PHE A 148 16.32 14.89 -2.57
N SER A 149 17.29 14.98 -3.47
CA SER A 149 17.69 16.22 -4.15
C SER A 149 16.88 16.40 -5.45
N TYR A 150 16.45 17.62 -5.75
CA TYR A 150 15.86 17.98 -7.03
C TYR A 150 16.17 19.44 -7.38
N LYS A 151 16.84 19.67 -8.52
CA LYS A 151 17.28 21.01 -8.98
C LYS A 151 18.02 21.78 -7.88
N GLU A 152 19.11 21.19 -7.38
CA GLU A 152 20.01 21.79 -6.37
C GLU A 152 19.40 22.02 -4.98
N ARG A 153 18.16 21.58 -4.74
CA ARG A 153 17.50 21.67 -3.43
C ARG A 153 17.21 20.28 -2.86
N GLU A 154 17.47 20.13 -1.56
CA GLU A 154 17.05 18.97 -0.78
C GLU A 154 15.59 19.11 -0.32
N TYR A 155 14.86 18.00 -0.41
CA TYR A 155 13.50 17.85 0.10
C TYR A 155 13.45 16.68 1.07
N LYS A 156 12.71 16.83 2.17
CA LYS A 156 12.61 15.79 3.21
C LYS A 156 11.84 14.58 2.72
N HIS A 157 10.85 14.79 1.86
CA HIS A 157 10.00 13.76 1.27
C HIS A 157 9.09 14.33 0.17
N LEU A 158 8.46 13.45 -0.62
CA LEU A 158 7.59 13.84 -1.74
C LEU A 158 6.41 14.72 -1.31
N MET A 159 5.91 14.54 -0.09
CA MET A 159 4.78 15.29 0.44
C MET A 159 5.13 16.76 0.74
N GLU A 160 6.42 17.07 0.97
CA GLU A 160 6.91 18.46 1.07
C GLU A 160 6.99 19.08 -0.32
N PHE A 161 7.41 18.28 -1.32
CA PHE A 161 7.54 18.74 -2.69
C PHE A 161 6.18 19.00 -3.37
N PHE A 162 5.16 18.22 -3.03
CA PHE A 162 3.80 18.32 -3.57
C PHE A 162 2.79 18.64 -2.45
N PRO A 163 2.81 19.85 -1.85
CA PRO A 163 1.89 20.21 -0.77
C PRO A 163 0.42 20.25 -1.21
N GLU A 164 0.15 20.37 -2.52
CA GLU A 164 -1.18 20.40 -3.12
C GLU A 164 -1.77 19.01 -3.41
N VAL A 165 -0.97 17.95 -3.31
CA VAL A 165 -1.37 16.57 -3.57
C VAL A 165 -1.58 15.84 -2.26
N GLU A 166 -2.65 15.07 -2.17
CA GLU A 166 -2.91 14.22 -1.02
C GLU A 166 -2.34 12.82 -1.24
N PHE A 167 -1.66 12.31 -0.22
CA PHE A 167 -1.05 11.01 -0.20
C PHE A 167 -1.78 10.10 0.79
N PHE A 168 -1.98 8.84 0.45
CA PHE A 168 -2.48 7.86 1.40
C PHE A 168 -1.83 6.50 1.20
N ASP A 169 -1.65 5.76 2.28
CA ASP A 169 -1.11 4.41 2.23
C ASP A 169 -1.60 3.53 3.38
N TYR A 170 -1.49 2.22 3.18
CA TYR A 170 -1.60 1.25 4.26
C TYR A 170 -0.24 0.98 4.89
N THR A 171 -0.23 0.70 6.19
CA THR A 171 1.01 0.36 6.89
C THR A 171 0.80 -0.63 8.02
N LYS A 172 1.78 -1.51 8.25
CA LYS A 172 1.84 -2.38 9.44
C LYS A 172 2.80 -1.82 10.50
N TYR A 173 3.43 -0.68 10.23
CA TYR A 173 4.20 0.02 11.25
C TYR A 173 3.29 0.55 12.35
N ASN A 174 3.79 0.54 13.58
CA ASN A 174 3.11 1.19 14.69
C ASN A 174 3.12 2.71 14.47
N ILE A 175 1.99 3.25 14.01
CA ILE A 175 1.85 4.66 13.64
C ILE A 175 2.10 5.55 14.87
N LEU A 176 1.54 5.19 16.02
CA LEU A 176 1.62 5.96 17.27
C LEU A 176 3.04 6.07 17.82
N LYS A 177 3.89 5.07 17.59
CA LYS A 177 5.27 5.03 18.10
C LYS A 177 6.29 5.51 17.08
N THR A 178 6.21 5.01 15.84
CA THR A 178 7.30 5.10 14.85
C THR A 178 7.07 6.06 13.69
N ARG A 179 5.82 6.51 13.50
CA ARG A 179 5.41 7.43 12.43
C ARG A 179 4.69 8.66 13.00
N LYS A 180 5.29 9.25 14.04
CA LYS A 180 4.83 10.52 14.64
C LYS A 180 5.10 11.68 13.67
N LYS A 181 4.26 12.72 13.69
CA LYS A 181 4.42 13.95 12.90
C LYS A 181 4.40 13.71 11.38
N LEU A 182 3.38 13.01 10.89
CA LEU A 182 3.17 12.88 9.45
C LEU A 182 2.96 14.25 8.79
N PRO A 183 3.39 14.41 7.52
CA PRO A 183 3.01 15.56 6.71
C PRO A 183 1.48 15.73 6.69
N LYS A 184 1.00 16.97 6.70
CA LYS A 184 -0.46 17.26 6.78
C LYS A 184 -1.25 16.65 5.63
N ASN A 185 -0.62 16.46 4.48
CA ASN A 185 -1.19 15.86 3.28
C ASN A 185 -0.88 14.36 3.14
N TYR A 186 -0.48 13.66 4.21
CA TYR A 186 -0.22 12.22 4.19
C TYR A 186 -1.02 11.45 5.23
N TYR A 187 -1.82 10.48 4.76
CA TYR A 187 -2.77 9.75 5.58
C TYR A 187 -2.44 8.27 5.59
N LEU A 188 -2.38 7.68 6.78
CA LEU A 188 -2.04 6.27 6.95
C LEU A 188 -3.22 5.51 7.55
N THR A 189 -3.57 4.41 6.90
CA THR A 189 -4.49 3.42 7.44
C THR A 189 -3.65 2.26 8.01
N TYR A 190 -3.85 1.93 9.29
CA TYR A 190 -3.17 0.79 9.89
C TYR A 190 -3.75 -0.52 9.32
N SER A 191 -2.93 -1.32 8.65
CA SER A 191 -3.33 -2.64 8.17
C SER A 191 -3.12 -3.66 9.28
N ARG A 192 -4.20 -4.26 9.79
CA ARG A 192 -4.13 -5.32 10.80
C ARG A 192 -3.15 -6.42 10.35
N ALA A 193 -2.26 -6.83 11.24
CA ALA A 193 -1.18 -7.76 10.99
C ALA A 193 -1.58 -9.20 11.32
N GLY A 194 -2.44 -9.41 12.32
CA GLY A 194 -2.85 -10.72 12.81
C GLY A 194 -1.72 -11.37 13.59
N THR A 195 -1.33 -12.59 13.21
CA THR A 195 -0.24 -13.30 13.89
C THR A 195 1.03 -13.37 13.05
N HIS A 196 2.18 -13.43 13.71
CA HIS A 196 3.46 -13.76 13.10
C HIS A 196 4.12 -14.88 13.89
N LYS A 197 4.35 -16.03 13.23
CA LYS A 197 4.91 -17.23 13.87
C LYS A 197 4.12 -17.65 15.12
N GLY A 198 2.79 -17.62 15.02
CA GLY A 198 1.88 -17.99 16.12
C GLY A 198 1.70 -16.94 17.22
N LYS A 199 2.42 -15.82 17.17
CA LYS A 199 2.27 -14.72 18.15
C LYS A 199 1.36 -13.64 17.60
N LEU A 200 0.37 -13.22 18.39
CA LEU A 200 -0.49 -12.09 18.07
C LEU A 200 0.33 -10.79 18.04
N ILE A 201 0.21 -10.04 16.94
CA ILE A 201 0.92 -8.77 16.74
C ILE A 201 0.05 -7.58 17.15
N ASP A 202 -1.24 -7.66 16.86
CA ASP A 202 -2.22 -6.63 17.19
C ASP A 202 -3.54 -7.25 17.67
N ASP A 203 -3.74 -7.16 18.99
CA ASP A 203 -5.00 -7.47 19.64
C ASP A 203 -6.03 -6.34 19.47
N TRP A 204 -7.26 -6.58 19.90
CA TRP A 204 -8.33 -5.58 19.84
C TRP A 204 -7.98 -4.29 20.59
N LYS A 205 -7.28 -4.39 21.72
CA LYS A 205 -6.77 -3.23 22.47
C LYS A 205 -5.80 -2.38 21.64
N THR A 206 -4.92 -3.01 20.87
CA THR A 206 -4.01 -2.31 19.97
C THR A 206 -4.77 -1.64 18.84
N LEU A 207 -5.73 -2.33 18.22
CA LEU A 207 -6.56 -1.80 17.14
C LEU A 207 -7.40 -0.60 17.59
N THR A 208 -8.08 -0.71 18.72
CA THR A 208 -8.85 0.39 19.33
C THR A 208 -7.97 1.56 19.74
N SER A 209 -6.70 1.35 20.11
CA SER A 209 -5.77 2.46 20.38
C SER A 209 -5.50 3.36 19.16
N TYR A 210 -5.57 2.80 17.94
CA TYR A 210 -5.51 3.58 16.70
C TYR A 210 -6.84 4.28 16.42
N LEU A 211 -7.94 3.53 16.52
CA LEU A 211 -9.28 4.06 16.26
C LEU A 211 -9.62 5.24 17.19
N ASN A 212 -9.30 5.16 18.48
CA ASN A 212 -9.49 6.23 19.46
C ASN A 212 -8.62 7.48 19.19
N LYS A 213 -7.68 7.41 18.24
CA LYS A 213 -6.83 8.53 17.81
C LYS A 213 -7.11 8.93 16.36
N GLU A 214 -8.34 8.67 15.90
CA GLU A 214 -8.80 9.02 14.55
C GLU A 214 -8.00 8.34 13.42
N ILE A 215 -7.30 7.24 13.73
CA ILE A 215 -6.55 6.47 12.75
C ILE A 215 -7.41 5.30 12.30
N ASN A 216 -7.71 5.25 11.00
CA ASN A 216 -8.44 4.15 10.39
C ASN A 216 -7.61 2.86 10.46
N ILE A 217 -8.29 1.73 10.66
CA ILE A 217 -7.70 0.41 10.53
C ILE A 217 -8.28 -0.32 9.32
N ALA A 218 -7.52 -1.23 8.73
CA ALA A 218 -7.98 -2.10 7.66
C ALA A 218 -7.86 -3.56 8.07
N ILE A 219 -8.95 -4.29 7.90
CA ILE A 219 -9.08 -5.71 8.22
C ILE A 219 -9.38 -6.46 6.93
N VAL A 220 -8.54 -7.46 6.64
CA VAL A 220 -8.79 -8.38 5.52
C VAL A 220 -9.60 -9.56 6.04
N CYS A 221 -10.65 -9.94 5.31
CA CYS A 221 -11.55 -11.02 5.72
C CYS A 221 -12.06 -11.81 4.52
N THR A 222 -12.59 -13.01 4.76
CA THR A 222 -13.33 -13.76 3.74
C THR A 222 -14.61 -13.02 3.38
N LYS A 223 -15.15 -13.32 2.20
CA LYS A 223 -16.41 -12.73 1.74
C LYS A 223 -17.53 -12.90 2.78
N THR A 224 -17.69 -14.09 3.34
CA THR A 224 -18.69 -14.40 4.36
C THR A 224 -18.55 -13.54 5.61
N ILE A 225 -17.32 -13.39 6.12
CA ILE A 225 -17.07 -12.55 7.31
C ILE A 225 -17.29 -11.07 7.00
N LYS A 226 -16.89 -10.63 5.80
CA LYS A 226 -17.12 -9.27 5.34
C LYS A 226 -18.61 -8.94 5.29
N GLU A 227 -19.41 -9.78 4.63
CA GLU A 227 -20.86 -9.61 4.50
C GLU A 227 -21.52 -9.54 5.88
N LYS A 228 -21.16 -10.45 6.78
CA LYS A 228 -21.66 -10.47 8.17
C LYS A 228 -21.33 -9.18 8.92
N LEU A 229 -20.08 -8.73 8.89
CA LEU A 229 -19.68 -7.51 9.60
C LEU A 229 -20.36 -6.26 9.01
N LEU A 230 -20.66 -6.25 7.71
CA LEU A 230 -21.35 -5.13 7.05
C LEU A 230 -22.87 -5.08 7.31
N GLU A 231 -23.47 -6.10 7.93
CA GLU A 231 -24.88 -6.07 8.36
C GLU A 231 -25.15 -4.92 9.34
N ASN A 232 -24.12 -4.52 10.10
CA ASN A 232 -24.18 -3.38 11.00
C ASN A 232 -23.24 -2.27 10.50
N PRO A 233 -23.68 -0.99 10.48
CA PRO A 233 -22.82 0.11 10.06
C PRO A 233 -21.69 0.41 11.06
N TYR A 234 -21.73 -0.22 12.23
CA TYR A 234 -20.77 -0.08 13.32
C TYR A 234 -20.36 -1.44 13.87
N TYR A 235 -19.09 -1.56 14.27
CA TYR A 235 -18.59 -2.62 15.13
C TYR A 235 -18.22 -1.98 16.47
N GLN A 236 -18.98 -2.30 17.52
CA GLN A 236 -18.97 -1.53 18.76
C GLN A 236 -19.20 -0.03 18.45
N ASP A 237 -18.30 0.87 18.86
CA ASP A 237 -18.43 2.32 18.65
C ASP A 237 -17.78 2.82 17.35
N TYR A 238 -17.28 1.92 16.49
CA TYR A 238 -16.48 2.28 15.32
C TYR A 238 -17.23 2.02 14.03
N LYS A 239 -17.29 3.05 13.18
CA LYS A 239 -17.90 2.96 11.85
C LYS A 239 -17.19 1.91 11.00
N ILE A 240 -17.97 1.09 10.32
CA ILE A 240 -17.48 0.14 9.32
C ILE A 240 -17.59 0.77 7.93
N ILE A 241 -16.55 0.57 7.11
CA ILE A 241 -16.50 0.97 5.71
C ILE A 241 -16.24 -0.27 4.86
N ASP A 242 -17.07 -0.48 3.84
CA ASP A 242 -16.75 -1.42 2.77
C ASP A 242 -15.62 -0.83 1.90
N GLY A 243 -14.41 -1.36 2.09
CA GLY A 243 -13.21 -0.91 1.40
C GLY A 243 -13.07 -1.37 -0.05
N ASP A 244 -13.95 -2.23 -0.56
CA ASP A 244 -13.92 -2.67 -1.95
C ASP A 244 -14.80 -1.79 -2.87
N LEU A 245 -15.63 -0.90 -2.31
CA LEU A 245 -16.43 0.05 -3.08
C LEU A 245 -15.60 1.16 -3.74
N TYR A 246 -14.45 1.50 -3.17
CA TYR A 246 -13.51 2.49 -3.70
C TYR A 246 -12.11 2.29 -3.11
N HIS A 247 -11.07 2.79 -3.79
CA HIS A 247 -9.69 2.56 -3.37
C HIS A 247 -9.05 3.76 -2.66
N ASN A 248 -9.56 4.98 -2.90
CA ASN A 248 -9.08 6.14 -2.18
C ASN A 248 -9.36 5.99 -0.68
N ARG A 249 -8.42 6.44 0.17
CA ARG A 249 -8.64 6.51 1.64
C ARG A 249 -8.64 7.94 2.17
N ILE A 250 -8.53 8.90 1.25
CA ILE A 250 -8.64 10.32 1.55
C ILE A 250 -10.08 10.69 1.93
N LYS A 251 -11.08 10.08 1.29
CA LYS A 251 -12.50 10.28 1.62
C LYS A 251 -12.87 9.77 3.02
N ASP A 252 -12.07 8.86 3.58
CA ASP A 252 -12.30 8.26 4.90
C ASP A 252 -11.75 9.12 6.03
N LYS A 253 -11.23 10.31 5.73
CA LYS A 253 -10.91 11.30 6.75
C LYS A 253 -12.19 11.68 7.45
N SER A 254 -12.23 11.41 8.74
CA SER A 254 -13.34 11.84 9.57
C SER A 254 -13.35 13.37 9.67
N SER A 255 -14.39 14.01 9.14
CA SER A 255 -14.67 15.43 9.44
C SER A 255 -15.65 15.59 10.62
N GLN A 256 -16.24 14.50 11.12
CA GLN A 256 -17.34 14.53 12.10
C GLN A 256 -17.27 13.45 13.21
N SER A 257 -16.65 12.30 12.95
CA SER A 257 -16.44 11.25 13.96
C SER A 257 -15.18 11.53 14.79
N LYS A 258 -15.28 11.45 16.11
CA LYS A 258 -14.14 11.54 17.05
C LYS A 258 -13.23 10.29 17.02
N ASN A 259 -13.65 9.24 16.30
CA ASN A 259 -12.93 7.98 16.16
C ASN A 259 -12.61 7.68 14.68
N GLY A 260 -11.58 6.87 14.47
CA GLY A 260 -11.27 6.24 13.20
C GLY A 260 -12.31 5.18 12.82
N SER A 261 -12.25 4.73 11.57
CA SER A 261 -13.14 3.71 11.01
C SER A 261 -12.42 2.38 10.77
N ILE A 262 -13.21 1.31 10.75
CA ILE A 262 -12.78 -0.04 10.37
C ILE A 262 -13.09 -0.24 8.89
N ILE A 263 -12.06 -0.37 8.07
CA ILE A 263 -12.17 -0.64 6.65
C ILE A 263 -12.07 -2.14 6.43
N LEU A 264 -13.13 -2.75 5.91
CA LEU A 264 -13.16 -4.17 5.57
C LEU A 264 -12.75 -4.38 4.12
N LEU A 265 -11.82 -5.31 3.89
CA LEU A 265 -11.33 -5.69 2.57
C LEU A 265 -11.54 -7.19 2.35
N GLU A 266 -12.13 -7.57 1.23
CA GLU A 266 -12.26 -8.97 0.86
C GLU A 266 -10.89 -9.55 0.43
N ALA A 267 -10.52 -10.68 1.02
CA ALA A 267 -9.40 -11.47 0.53
C ALA A 267 -9.70 -11.96 -0.90
N TYR A 268 -8.77 -11.74 -1.83
CA TYR A 268 -8.97 -12.13 -3.23
C TYR A 268 -9.33 -13.62 -3.34
N LYS A 269 -10.34 -14.00 -4.14
CA LYS A 269 -10.91 -15.37 -4.22
C LYS A 269 -9.91 -16.54 -4.37
N LYS A 270 -8.71 -16.29 -4.91
CA LYS A 270 -7.64 -17.29 -5.11
C LYS A 270 -6.44 -17.13 -4.16
N THR A 271 -6.64 -16.38 -3.08
CA THR A 271 -5.69 -16.21 -2.00
C THR A 271 -5.59 -17.50 -1.21
N ASP A 272 -4.37 -17.94 -0.99
CA ASP A 272 -4.13 -18.95 0.01
C ASP A 272 -4.37 -18.31 1.38
N ILE A 273 -5.45 -18.72 2.02
CA ILE A 273 -5.99 -18.02 3.19
C ILE A 273 -5.23 -18.44 4.46
N GLY A 274 -4.68 -19.66 4.49
CA GLY A 274 -3.80 -20.18 5.54
C GLY A 274 -4.31 -19.96 6.98
N THR A 275 -3.51 -20.36 7.97
CA THR A 275 -3.80 -20.16 9.41
C THR A 275 -3.03 -18.97 9.98
N SER A 276 -3.02 -17.85 9.25
CA SER A 276 -2.10 -16.74 9.55
C SER A 276 -2.65 -15.68 10.50
N GLY A 277 -3.91 -15.78 10.90
CA GLY A 277 -4.64 -14.76 11.66
C GLY A 277 -4.77 -13.41 10.98
N PHE A 278 -4.12 -13.18 9.82
CA PHE A 278 -4.14 -11.92 9.06
C PHE A 278 -5.48 -11.72 8.35
N ILE A 279 -6.01 -12.80 7.75
CA ILE A 279 -7.34 -12.82 7.12
C ILE A 279 -8.31 -13.43 8.13
N LEU A 280 -9.39 -12.71 8.44
CA LEU A 280 -10.47 -13.26 9.28
C LEU A 280 -11.36 -14.19 8.44
N GLN A 281 -11.57 -15.42 8.92
CA GLN A 281 -12.18 -16.51 8.15
C GLN A 281 -13.48 -17.03 8.75
N ASN A 282 -13.61 -16.99 10.08
CA ASN A 282 -14.73 -17.57 10.81
C ASN A 282 -15.05 -16.73 12.06
N ASP A 283 -16.17 -17.07 12.71
CA ASP A 283 -16.67 -16.33 13.88
C ASP A 283 -15.77 -16.43 15.10
N ALA A 284 -15.07 -17.55 15.29
CA ALA A 284 -14.14 -17.70 16.39
C ALA A 284 -12.99 -16.70 16.27
N GLU A 285 -12.50 -16.44 15.05
CA GLU A 285 -11.45 -15.44 14.80
C GLU A 285 -11.94 -13.99 15.01
N ILE A 286 -13.23 -13.70 14.80
CA ILE A 286 -13.80 -12.38 15.17
C ILE A 286 -13.71 -12.21 16.69
N ILE A 287 -14.13 -13.22 17.45
CA ILE A 287 -14.08 -13.18 18.92
C ILE A 287 -12.62 -13.09 19.38
N GLU A 288 -11.75 -13.95 18.88
CA GLU A 288 -10.33 -14.00 19.28
C GLU A 288 -9.59 -12.67 19.04
N TYR A 289 -9.89 -11.98 17.93
CA TYR A 289 -9.09 -10.83 17.50
C TYR A 289 -9.77 -9.48 17.61
N LEU A 290 -11.10 -9.42 17.72
CA LEU A 290 -11.89 -8.19 17.73
C LEU A 290 -12.74 -8.01 19.00
N THR A 291 -12.47 -8.76 20.08
CA THR A 291 -13.03 -8.50 21.41
C THR A 291 -11.94 -8.20 22.43
#